data_AF-A0A525JAB3-F1
#
_entry.id   AF-A0A525JAB3-F1
#
_cell.length_a   1.000
_cell.length_b   1.000
_cell.length_c   1.000
_cell.angle_alpha   90.00
_cell.angle_beta   90.00
_cell.angle_gamma   90.00
#
_symmetry.space_group_name_H-M   'P 1'
#
loop_
_entity.id
_entity.type
_entity.pdbx_description
1 polymer ?
#
loop_
_entity_poly.entity_id
_entity_poly.type
_entity_poly.pdbx_seq_one_letter_code
_entity_poly.pdbx_strand_id
1 'polypeptide(L)' 'MNNAPAEIGAPDAIEDLLVPGARVVLDDFGALPYRAQQIAETEWLAKRGIPVLELPTSQGLAIW' A
#
# COMPACT_ATOMS: atom_id res chain seq x y z
N MET A 1 -3.24 -9.84 1.80
CA MET A 1 -2.95 -10.55 3.06
C MET A 1 -3.71 -9.88 4.19
N ASN A 2 -4.63 -10.56 4.85
CA ASN A 2 -5.55 -9.89 5.79
C ASN A 2 -4.92 -9.64 7.17
N ASN A 3 -3.71 -9.05 7.21
CA ASN A 3 -2.87 -8.85 8.38
C ASN A 3 -1.88 -7.69 8.14
N ALA A 4 -2.02 -6.59 8.89
CA ALA A 4 -1.24 -5.37 8.70
C ALA A 4 0.30 -5.58 8.78
N PRO A 5 0.86 -6.32 9.74
CA PRO A 5 2.29 -6.63 9.75
C PRO A 5 2.82 -7.26 8.46
N ALA A 6 2.07 -8.20 7.88
CA ALA A 6 2.50 -8.87 6.66
C ALA A 6 2.42 -7.95 5.44
N GLU A 7 1.42 -7.09 5.39
CA GLU A 7 1.23 -6.09 4.33
C GLU A 7 2.26 -4.98 4.36
N ILE A 8 2.93 -4.75 5.50
CA ILE A 8 4.10 -3.87 5.58
C ILE A 8 5.40 -4.64 5.32
N GLY A 9 5.49 -5.91 5.73
CA GLY A 9 6.67 -6.74 5.47
C GLY A 9 6.92 -6.97 3.97
N ALA A 10 5.87 -7.06 3.16
CA ALA A 10 5.99 -7.18 1.71
C ALA A 10 6.67 -5.96 1.04
N PRO A 11 6.16 -4.72 1.20
CA PRO A 11 6.81 -3.53 0.65
C PRO A 11 8.18 -3.26 1.26
N ASP A 12 8.39 -3.50 2.57
CA ASP A 12 9.73 -3.41 3.18
C ASP A 12 10.76 -4.34 2.49
N ALA A 13 10.34 -5.52 2.04
CA ALA A 13 11.23 -6.49 1.39
C ALA A 13 11.55 -6.17 -0.07
N ILE A 14 10.71 -5.38 -0.75
CA ILE A 14 10.85 -5.08 -2.19
C ILE A 14 11.16 -3.62 -2.48
N GLU A 15 11.21 -2.76 -1.46
CA GLU A 15 11.42 -1.31 -1.60
C GLU A 15 12.65 -0.97 -2.45
N ASP A 16 13.79 -1.60 -2.18
CA ASP A 16 15.05 -1.38 -2.91
C ASP A 16 14.97 -1.77 -4.40
N LEU A 17 13.94 -2.52 -4.80
CA LEU A 17 13.70 -2.94 -6.18
C LEU A 17 12.75 -1.99 -6.92
N LEU A 18 12.10 -1.07 -6.22
CA LEU A 18 11.16 -0.13 -6.82
C LEU A 18 11.92 0.99 -7.55
N VAL A 19 11.59 1.17 -8.83
CA VAL A 19 12.18 2.19 -9.71
C VAL A 19 11.18 3.35 -9.90
N PRO A 20 11.65 4.56 -10.25
CA PRO A 20 10.75 5.66 -10.57
C PRO A 20 9.72 5.28 -11.64
N GLY A 21 8.44 5.48 -11.34
CA GLY A 21 7.30 5.08 -12.17
C GLY A 21 6.80 3.65 -11.93
N ALA A 22 7.35 2.90 -10.96
CA ALA A 22 6.81 1.59 -10.59
C ALA A 22 5.38 1.73 -10.06
N ARG A 23 4.54 0.76 -10.41
CA ARG A 23 3.13 0.73 -10.00
C ARG A 23 2.96 -0.26 -8.87
N VAL A 24 2.56 0.24 -7.71
CA VAL A 24 2.25 -0.58 -6.54
C VAL A 24 0.73 -0.61 -6.38
N VAL A 25 0.16 -1.82 -6.41
CA VAL A 25 -1.27 -2.06 -6.19
C VAL A 25 -1.43 -2.67 -4.80
N LEU A 26 -2.18 -1.98 -3.95
CA LEU A 26 -2.55 -2.42 -2.61
C LEU A 26 -3.91 -3.11 -2.71
N ASP A 27 -3.93 -4.42 -2.51
CA ASP A 27 -5.19 -5.17 -2.56
C ASP A 27 -6.02 -4.88 -1.31
N ASP A 28 -7.35 -4.84 -1.44
CA ASP A 28 -8.27 -4.64 -0.31
C ASP A 28 -8.07 -3.33 0.52
N PHE A 29 -7.30 -2.36 0.02
CA PHE A 29 -7.01 -1.07 0.65
C PHE A 29 -8.25 -0.31 1.15
N GLY A 30 -9.31 -0.26 0.34
CA GLY A 30 -10.57 0.42 0.67
C GLY A 30 -11.58 -0.45 1.40
N ALA A 31 -11.27 -1.74 1.63
CA ALA A 31 -12.23 -2.66 2.23
C ALA A 31 -12.31 -2.46 3.75
N LEU A 32 -13.51 -2.12 4.23
CA LEU A 32 -13.79 -1.81 5.65
C LEU A 32 -13.25 -2.83 6.66
N PRO A 33 -13.30 -4.16 6.43
CA PRO A 33 -12.75 -5.14 7.35
C PRO A 33 -11.25 -5.00 7.61
N TYR A 34 -10.51 -4.37 6.69
CA TYR A 34 -9.04 -4.28 6.73
C TYR A 34 -8.53 -2.86 6.99
N ARG A 35 -9.33 -2.04 7.69
CA ARG A 35 -8.97 -0.65 8.01
C ARG A 35 -7.59 -0.50 8.69
N ALA A 36 -7.19 -1.47 9.50
CA ALA A 36 -5.87 -1.45 10.14
C ALA A 36 -4.72 -1.57 9.14
N GLN A 37 -4.88 -2.40 8.10
CA GLN A 37 -3.93 -2.52 6.99
C GLN A 37 -3.89 -1.22 6.18
N GLN A 38 -5.06 -0.69 5.81
CA GLN A 38 -5.16 0.57 5.07
C GLN A 38 -4.39 1.71 5.76
N ILE A 39 -4.54 1.84 7.08
CA ILE A 39 -3.82 2.85 7.88
C ILE A 39 -2.31 2.61 7.81
N ALA A 40 -1.87 1.37 8.02
CA ALA A 40 -0.45 1.03 7.99
C ALA A 40 0.18 1.32 6.62
N GLU A 41 -0.48 0.91 5.53
CA GLU A 41 0.00 1.14 4.16
C GLU A 41 0.01 2.64 3.83
N THR A 42 -1.01 3.38 4.26
CA THR A 42 -1.06 4.84 4.10
C THR A 42 0.11 5.52 4.82
N GLU A 43 0.38 5.14 6.07
CA GLU A 43 1.51 5.67 6.83
C GLU A 43 2.86 5.30 6.22
N TRP A 44 2.98 4.08 5.71
CA TRP A 44 4.20 3.59 5.06
C TRP A 44 4.52 4.40 3.80
N LEU A 45 3.54 4.63 2.93
CA LEU A 45 3.70 5.43 1.71
C LEU A 45 3.86 6.93 2.01
N ALA A 46 3.14 7.46 3.01
CA ALA A 46 3.24 8.85 3.41
C ALA A 46 4.64 9.25 3.91
N LYS A 47 5.34 8.35 4.63
CA LYS A 47 6.75 8.55 5.04
C LYS A 47 7.70 8.74 3.86
N ARG A 48 7.33 8.27 2.68
CA ARG A 48 8.07 8.38 1.41
C ARG A 48 7.55 9.50 0.51
N GLY A 49 6.53 10.24 0.95
CA GLY A 49 5.92 11.31 0.17
C GLY A 49 5.05 10.83 -0.99
N ILE A 50 4.66 9.55 -0.99
CA ILE A 50 3.89 8.93 -2.08
C ILE A 50 2.40 8.90 -1.70
N PRO A 51 1.51 9.54 -2.48
CA PRO A 51 0.07 9.45 -2.25
C PRO A 51 -0.52 8.14 -2.78
N VAL A 52 -1.62 7.70 -2.17
CA VAL A 52 -2.43 6.56 -2.64
C VAL A 52 -3.71 7.05 -3.27
N LEU A 53 -4.00 6.57 -4.49
CA LEU A 53 -5.31 6.71 -5.12
C LEU A 53 -6.15 5.45 -4.83
N GLU A 54 -7.23 5.61 -4.07
CA GLU A 54 -8.21 4.53 -3.92
C GLU A 54 -9.01 4.34 -5.22
N LEU A 55 -9.11 3.09 -5.66
CA LEU A 55 -9.81 2.65 -6.86
C LEU A 55 -11.23 2.15 -6.50
N PRO A 56 -12.19 2.18 -7.45
CA PRO A 56 -13.56 1.75 -7.20
C PRO A 56 -13.70 0.24 -6.92
N THR A 57 -12.62 -0.52 -7.04
CA THR A 57 -12.51 -1.94 -6.69
C THR A 57 -12.03 -2.17 -5.26
N SER A 58 -11.98 -1.13 -4.43
CA SER A 58 -11.40 -1.16 -3.08
C SER A 58 -9.91 -1.46 -3.03
N GLN A 59 -9.19 -1.24 -4.14
CA GLN A 59 -7.73 -1.33 -4.19
C GLN A 59 -7.10 0.06 -4.08
N GLY A 60 -5.85 0.13 -3.65
CA GLY A 60 -5.04 1.36 -3.66
C GLY A 60 -4.03 1.31 -4.80
N LEU A 61 -3.78 2.44 -5.45
CA LEU A 61 -2.72 2.60 -6.44
C LEU A 61 -1.72 3.66 -5.97
N ALA A 62 -0.45 3.30 -5.95
CA ALA A 62 0.66 4.22 -5.73
C ALA A 62 1.63 4.17 -6.91
N ILE A 63 2.21 5.33 -7.23
CA ILE A 63 3.28 5.46 -8.23
C ILE A 63 4.56 5.81 -7.47
N TRP A 64 5.54 4.92 -7.53
CA TRP A 64 6.85 5.07 -6.89
C TRP A 64 7.71 6.11 -7.58
#